data_AF-A0A7S1S7I2-F1
#
_entry.id   AF-A0A7S1S7I2-F1
#
_cell.length_a   1.000
_cell.length_b   1.000
_cell.length_c   1.000
_cell.angle_alpha   90.00
_cell.angle_beta   90.00
_cell.angle_gamma   90.00
#
_symmetry.space_group_name_H-M   'P 1'
#
loop_
_entity.id
_entity.type
_entity.pdbx_description
1 polymer ?
#
loop_
_entity_poly.entity_id
_entity_poly.type
_entity_poly.pdbx_seq_one_letter_code
_entity_poly.pdbx_strand_id
1 'polypeptide(L)'
;KKEEEKKEEEKKEEEEEEKEEAPAVNFDDLDVFGVEDILDIGGGQPLFSAFAFEDWTIMGLRYEMHLLAHSFRRDVNDAERIGIHLDHLEFYYLKYFKKAVNLKFYGVESLKDLLELVRDTVVVSGKSQVIEPLLPDDMESLGLFAMLTEESRRNRALRIDLGEESAKLKLSQPQVPMPLSAVAAIRPGLPVVGGIRPTVVPGLARPAVVPGAMSGWARPGTPPQAFAGLRPAAGVTTFRPPGVGAFQPARPFVTPAWRYGGAR
;
A
#
# COMPACT_ATOMS: atom_id res chain seq x y z
N LYS A 1 -21.92 -20.48 -47.58
CA LYS A 1 -22.99 -20.88 -46.62
C LYS A 1 -22.78 -22.28 -46.04
N LYS A 2 -23.15 -23.39 -46.69
CA LYS A 2 -22.97 -24.73 -46.09
C LYS A 2 -21.50 -25.15 -45.88
N GLU A 3 -20.60 -24.60 -46.70
CA GLU A 3 -19.16 -24.84 -46.63
C GLU A 3 -18.42 -23.85 -45.70
N GLU A 4 -19.08 -22.74 -45.33
CA GLU A 4 -18.59 -21.80 -44.31
C GLU A 4 -18.95 -22.27 -42.90
N GLU A 5 -20.18 -22.76 -42.69
CA GLU A 5 -20.61 -23.32 -41.40
C GLU A 5 -19.73 -24.50 -40.98
N LYS A 6 -19.37 -25.37 -41.92
CA LYS A 6 -18.52 -26.54 -41.62
C LYS A 6 -17.09 -26.16 -41.24
N LYS A 7 -16.57 -25.06 -41.81
CA LYS A 7 -15.23 -24.54 -41.53
C LYS A 7 -15.19 -23.72 -40.23
N GLU A 8 -16.34 -23.23 -39.79
CA GLU A 8 -16.52 -22.51 -38.53
C GLU A 8 -16.77 -23.48 -37.35
N GLU A 9 -17.39 -24.64 -37.62
CA GLU A 9 -17.48 -25.76 -36.67
C GLU A 9 -16.12 -26.46 -36.46
N GLU A 10 -15.40 -26.82 -37.53
CA GLU A 10 -14.05 -27.44 -37.40
C GLU A 10 -13.07 -26.52 -36.65
N LYS A 11 -13.18 -25.19 -36.82
CA LYS A 11 -12.32 -24.23 -36.12
C LYS A 11 -12.71 -24.02 -34.65
N LYS A 12 -13.97 -24.28 -34.29
CA LYS A 12 -14.43 -24.27 -32.89
C LYS A 12 -14.08 -25.56 -32.15
N GLU A 13 -14.13 -26.69 -32.85
CA GLU A 13 -13.69 -27.98 -32.29
C GLU A 13 -12.17 -28.00 -32.08
N GLU A 14 -11.36 -27.42 -32.98
CA GLU A 14 -9.92 -27.24 -32.76
C GLU A 14 -9.60 -26.25 -31.61
N GLU A 15 -10.39 -25.19 -31.42
CA GLU A 15 -10.23 -24.26 -30.27
C GLU A 15 -10.66 -24.86 -28.93
N GLU A 16 -11.53 -25.89 -28.93
CA GLU A 16 -11.93 -26.63 -27.73
C GLU A 16 -10.95 -27.76 -27.37
N GLU A 17 -10.29 -28.39 -28.36
CA GLU A 17 -9.27 -29.43 -28.10
C GLU A 17 -7.90 -28.86 -27.68
N GLU A 18 -7.56 -27.60 -28.01
CA GLU A 18 -6.31 -26.95 -27.56
C GLU A 18 -6.40 -26.29 -26.18
N LYS A 19 -7.53 -26.47 -25.46
CA LYS A 19 -7.50 -26.50 -23.99
C LYS A 19 -6.99 -27.86 -23.54
N GLU A 20 -5.77 -28.21 -23.93
CA GLU A 20 -4.97 -29.09 -23.11
C GLU A 20 -5.02 -28.50 -21.71
N GLU A 21 -5.57 -29.28 -20.76
CA GLU A 21 -5.66 -28.92 -19.36
C GLU A 21 -4.27 -28.47 -18.92
N ALA A 22 -4.05 -27.14 -18.93
CA ALA A 22 -2.88 -26.53 -18.33
C ALA A 22 -2.78 -27.20 -16.96
N PRO A 23 -1.64 -27.87 -16.65
CA PRO A 23 -1.57 -28.78 -15.53
C PRO A 23 -2.09 -28.04 -14.32
N ALA A 24 -3.22 -28.50 -13.77
CA ALA A 24 -3.87 -27.82 -12.67
C ALA A 24 -2.84 -27.80 -11.54
N VAL A 25 -2.23 -26.63 -11.31
CA VAL A 25 -1.20 -26.51 -10.29
C VAL A 25 -1.91 -26.75 -8.97
N ASN A 26 -1.48 -27.78 -8.24
CA ASN A 26 -2.00 -28.02 -6.92
C ASN A 26 -1.44 -26.95 -5.98
N PHE A 27 -2.20 -25.87 -5.78
CA PHE A 27 -1.82 -24.78 -4.91
C PHE A 27 -1.58 -25.25 -3.47
N ASP A 28 -2.26 -26.29 -3.00
CA ASP A 28 -2.19 -26.71 -1.60
C ASP A 28 -0.84 -27.35 -1.26
N ASP A 29 -0.22 -28.07 -2.20
CA ASP A 29 1.07 -28.75 -2.02
C ASP A 29 2.26 -27.90 -2.51
N LEU A 30 2.02 -26.72 -3.09
CA LEU A 30 3.07 -25.86 -3.64
C LEU A 30 3.89 -25.19 -2.53
N ASP A 31 5.21 -25.34 -2.54
CA ASP A 31 6.10 -24.54 -1.72
C ASP A 31 6.17 -23.10 -2.23
N VAL A 32 5.50 -22.19 -1.52
CA VAL A 32 5.34 -20.77 -1.89
C VAL A 32 6.68 -20.04 -2.04
N PHE A 33 7.68 -20.41 -1.23
CA PHE A 33 8.99 -19.77 -1.24
C PHE A 33 9.98 -20.40 -2.22
N GLY A 34 9.65 -21.59 -2.75
CA GLY A 34 10.42 -22.26 -3.79
C GLY A 34 10.08 -21.80 -5.21
N VAL A 35 9.09 -20.92 -5.37
CA VAL A 35 8.64 -20.41 -6.67
C VAL A 35 9.65 -19.39 -7.23
N GLU A 36 10.21 -19.68 -8.41
CA GLU A 36 11.14 -18.78 -9.11
C GLU A 36 10.42 -17.60 -9.80
N ASP A 37 9.27 -17.87 -10.45
CA ASP A 37 8.45 -16.85 -11.12
C ASP A 37 7.05 -16.76 -10.49
N ILE A 38 6.77 -15.63 -9.84
CA ILE A 38 5.46 -15.38 -9.21
C ILE A 38 4.34 -15.14 -10.23
N LEU A 39 4.67 -14.86 -11.49
CA LEU A 39 3.70 -14.60 -12.56
C LEU A 39 3.26 -15.88 -13.27
N ASP A 40 4.05 -16.94 -13.17
CA ASP A 40 3.73 -18.25 -13.73
C ASP A 40 4.27 -19.36 -12.82
N ILE A 41 3.41 -19.88 -11.95
CA ILE A 41 3.70 -21.04 -11.10
C ILE A 41 3.45 -22.38 -11.82
N GLY A 42 3.08 -22.32 -13.11
CA GLY A 42 2.63 -23.43 -13.92
C GLY A 42 1.30 -23.10 -14.61
N GLY A 43 1.19 -23.48 -15.88
CA GLY A 43 -0.04 -23.29 -16.65
C GLY A 43 -0.40 -21.82 -16.92
N GLY A 44 0.55 -20.89 -16.81
CA GLY A 44 0.34 -19.45 -17.01
C GLY A 44 -0.40 -18.77 -15.86
N GLN A 45 -0.46 -19.40 -14.68
CA GLN A 45 -1.18 -18.86 -13.53
C GLN A 45 -0.23 -18.14 -12.57
N PRO A 46 -0.52 -16.90 -12.15
CA PRO A 46 0.28 -16.23 -11.13
C PRO A 46 -0.02 -16.78 -9.73
N LEU A 47 0.96 -16.66 -8.83
CA LEU A 47 0.87 -17.07 -7.43
C LEU A 47 -0.31 -16.42 -6.70
N PHE A 48 -0.59 -15.16 -7.02
CA PHE A 48 -1.65 -14.35 -6.43
C PHE A 48 -2.99 -14.42 -7.20
N SER A 49 -3.17 -15.41 -8.08
CA SER A 49 -4.40 -15.59 -8.86
C SER A 49 -5.67 -15.72 -8.00
N ALA A 50 -5.55 -16.33 -6.81
CA ALA A 50 -6.65 -16.51 -5.87
C ALA A 50 -6.77 -15.40 -4.80
N PHE A 51 -6.04 -14.28 -4.94
CA PHE A 51 -6.08 -13.19 -3.96
C PHE A 51 -7.44 -12.49 -3.97
N ALA A 52 -8.06 -12.41 -2.79
CA ALA A 52 -9.21 -11.57 -2.55
C ALA A 52 -8.78 -10.13 -2.23
N PHE A 53 -9.77 -9.22 -2.14
CA PHE A 53 -9.57 -7.84 -1.69
C PHE A 53 -8.76 -7.75 -0.39
N GLU A 54 -9.00 -8.69 0.52
CA GLU A 54 -8.36 -8.70 1.82
C GLU A 54 -6.87 -9.03 1.74
N ASP A 55 -6.51 -9.95 0.84
CA ASP A 55 -5.13 -10.34 0.60
C ASP A 55 -4.34 -9.18 -0.01
N TRP A 56 -4.90 -8.50 -1.02
CA TRP A 56 -4.31 -7.29 -1.59
C TRP A 56 -4.11 -6.19 -0.55
N THR A 57 -5.09 -6.03 0.35
CA THR A 57 -5.04 -5.02 1.41
C THR A 57 -3.94 -5.32 2.42
N ILE A 58 -3.82 -6.58 2.87
CA ILE A 58 -2.78 -7.00 3.81
C ILE A 58 -1.38 -6.97 3.14
N MET A 59 -1.27 -7.35 1.88
CA MET A 59 -0.03 -7.22 1.10
C MET A 59 0.43 -5.76 1.03
N GLY A 60 -0.50 -4.83 0.77
CA GLY A 60 -0.21 -3.40 0.80
C GLY A 60 0.28 -2.93 2.17
N LEU A 61 -0.40 -3.34 3.26
CA LEU A 61 0.01 -3.02 4.62
C LEU A 61 1.43 -3.53 4.94
N ARG A 62 1.74 -4.76 4.52
CA ARG A 62 3.07 -5.37 4.68
C ARG A 62 4.17 -4.53 4.05
N TYR A 63 3.95 -4.11 2.82
CA TYR A 63 4.89 -3.26 2.09
C TYR A 63 5.02 -1.87 2.73
N GLU A 64 3.91 -1.24 3.09
CA GLU A 64 3.89 0.07 3.76
C GLU A 64 4.67 0.05 5.09
N MET A 65 4.44 -0.98 5.93
CA MET A 65 5.13 -1.11 7.23
C MET A 65 6.63 -1.40 7.06
N HIS A 66 6.98 -2.24 6.09
CA HIS A 66 8.38 -2.52 5.76
C HIS A 66 9.12 -1.23 5.32
N LEU A 67 8.53 -0.48 4.39
CA LEU A 67 9.11 0.76 3.88
C LEU A 67 9.22 1.83 4.98
N LEU A 68 8.22 1.95 5.86
CA LEU A 68 8.24 2.87 6.98
C LEU A 68 9.40 2.59 7.95
N ALA A 69 9.60 1.32 8.31
CA ALA A 69 10.65 0.92 9.26
C ALA A 69 12.05 1.23 8.72
N HIS A 70 12.31 0.98 7.44
CA HIS A 70 13.61 1.23 6.81
C HIS A 70 13.84 2.71 6.48
N SER A 71 12.83 3.41 5.95
CA SER A 71 12.92 4.86 5.68
C SER A 71 13.21 5.66 6.95
N PHE A 72 12.58 5.32 8.08
CA PHE A 72 12.87 5.97 9.35
C PHE A 72 14.33 5.79 9.78
N ARG A 73 14.89 4.58 9.65
CA ARG A 73 16.29 4.30 9.98
C ARG A 73 17.25 5.12 9.12
N ARG A 74 16.97 5.22 7.81
CA ARG A 74 17.74 6.02 6.85
C ARG A 74 17.69 7.51 7.14
N ASP A 75 16.55 8.01 7.59
CA ASP A 75 16.37 9.43 7.88
C ASP A 75 16.97 9.84 9.23
N VAL A 76 16.91 8.96 10.23
CA VAL A 76 17.28 9.31 11.61
C VAL A 76 18.79 9.24 11.85
N ASN A 77 19.56 8.44 11.10
CA ASN A 77 21.04 8.40 11.13
C ASN A 77 21.68 8.49 12.55
N ASP A 78 20.99 7.98 13.57
CA ASP A 78 21.40 8.00 14.97
C ASP A 78 21.39 6.58 15.51
N ALA A 79 22.54 6.14 16.04
CA ALA A 79 22.75 4.79 16.54
C ALA A 79 21.95 4.49 17.82
N GLU A 80 21.55 5.51 18.59
CA GLU A 80 20.72 5.33 19.79
C GLU A 80 19.22 5.18 19.45
N ARG A 81 18.79 5.67 18.27
CA ARG A 81 17.40 5.62 17.83
C ARG A 81 17.22 4.54 16.75
N ILE A 82 17.16 3.30 17.22
CA ILE A 82 17.18 2.08 16.40
C ILE A 82 15.88 1.87 15.57
N GLY A 83 14.76 2.47 15.98
CA GLY A 83 13.48 2.32 15.28
C GLY A 83 12.38 3.22 15.83
N ILE A 84 11.16 3.01 15.32
CA ILE A 84 9.97 3.78 15.69
C ILE A 84 9.35 3.17 16.95
N HIS A 85 9.10 3.97 17.97
CA HIS A 85 8.25 3.55 19.10
C HIS A 85 6.78 3.44 18.65
N LEU A 86 6.06 2.45 19.17
CA LEU A 86 4.66 2.16 18.82
C LEU A 86 3.76 3.40 18.94
N ASP A 87 3.94 4.21 19.99
CA ASP A 87 3.18 5.45 20.23
C ASP A 87 3.38 6.53 19.15
N HIS A 88 4.46 6.45 18.37
CA HIS A 88 4.79 7.40 17.31
C HIS A 88 4.54 6.84 15.91
N LEU A 89 4.06 5.60 15.79
CA LEU A 89 3.78 4.95 14.51
C LEU A 89 2.84 5.79 13.65
N GLU A 90 1.70 6.20 14.20
CA GLU A 90 0.69 6.99 13.45
C GLU A 90 1.25 8.31 12.94
N PHE A 91 2.07 8.99 13.75
CA PHE A 91 2.72 10.24 13.38
C PHE A 91 3.66 10.04 12.19
N TYR A 92 4.52 9.03 12.25
CA TYR A 92 5.45 8.75 11.15
C TYR A 92 4.73 8.24 9.92
N TYR A 93 3.72 7.38 10.06
CA TYR A 93 2.91 6.92 8.94
C TYR A 93 2.26 8.10 8.20
N LEU A 94 1.68 9.06 8.92
CA LEU A 94 1.14 10.29 8.32
C LEU A 94 2.24 11.15 7.67
N LYS A 95 3.41 11.26 8.30
CA LYS A 95 4.52 12.06 7.79
C LYS A 95 5.07 11.51 6.46
N TYR A 96 5.28 10.19 6.36
CA TYR A 96 5.85 9.56 5.17
C TYR A 96 4.80 9.36 4.07
N PHE A 97 3.63 8.82 4.39
CA PHE A 97 2.62 8.45 3.40
C PHE A 97 1.58 9.52 3.14
N LYS A 98 1.53 10.59 3.95
CA LYS A 98 0.47 11.61 3.90
C LYS A 98 -0.94 11.01 4.00
N LYS A 99 -1.04 9.89 4.70
CA LYS A 99 -2.23 9.06 4.89
C LYS A 99 -2.34 8.73 6.37
N ALA A 100 -3.56 8.73 6.92
CA ALA A 100 -3.79 8.29 8.29
C ALA A 100 -3.94 6.76 8.34
N VAL A 101 -3.43 6.13 9.40
CA VAL A 101 -3.72 4.71 9.69
C VAL A 101 -5.18 4.60 10.12
N ASN A 102 -5.95 3.75 9.45
CA ASN A 102 -7.36 3.54 9.78
C ASN A 102 -7.54 2.16 10.42
N LEU A 103 -7.49 2.08 11.74
CA LEU A 103 -7.64 0.81 12.49
C LEU A 103 -8.99 0.14 12.23
N LYS A 104 -10.07 0.93 12.12
CA LYS A 104 -11.42 0.43 11.83
C LYS A 104 -11.52 -0.24 10.47
N PHE A 105 -10.74 0.22 9.49
CA PHE A 105 -10.70 -0.39 8.18
C PHE A 105 -10.12 -1.82 8.24
N TYR A 106 -9.17 -2.06 9.15
CA TYR A 106 -8.58 -3.37 9.39
C TYR A 106 -9.36 -4.25 10.38
N GLY A 107 -10.44 -3.71 10.97
CA GLY A 107 -11.24 -4.43 11.96
C GLY A 107 -10.51 -4.67 13.30
N VAL A 108 -9.52 -3.83 13.61
CA VAL A 108 -8.72 -3.90 14.84
C VAL A 108 -8.90 -2.65 15.70
N GLU A 109 -8.60 -2.76 16.99
CA GLU A 109 -8.77 -1.66 17.96
C GLU A 109 -7.44 -1.00 18.36
N SER A 110 -6.33 -1.75 18.31
CA SER A 110 -5.01 -1.27 18.68
C SER A 110 -4.02 -1.31 17.52
N LEU A 111 -3.02 -0.42 17.55
CA LEU A 111 -1.86 -0.46 16.66
C LEU A 111 -1.07 -1.76 16.80
N LYS A 112 -1.06 -2.34 18.01
CA LYS A 112 -0.41 -3.63 18.25
C LYS A 112 -1.10 -4.76 17.47
N ASP A 113 -2.42 -4.78 17.48
CA ASP A 113 -3.23 -5.76 16.77
C ASP A 113 -3.08 -5.60 15.25
N LEU A 114 -2.93 -4.35 14.77
CA LEU A 114 -2.62 -4.08 13.37
C LEU A 114 -1.27 -4.69 12.96
N LEU A 115 -0.23 -4.51 13.79
CA LEU A 115 1.09 -5.08 13.53
C LEU A 115 1.09 -6.60 13.64
N GLU A 116 0.22 -7.19 14.46
CA GLU A 116 0.07 -8.65 14.56
C GLU A 116 -0.44 -9.29 13.26
N LEU A 117 -1.24 -8.56 12.46
CA LEU A 117 -1.66 -9.00 11.11
C LEU A 117 -0.48 -9.14 10.13
N VAL A 118 0.64 -8.45 10.39
CA VAL A 118 1.83 -8.39 9.52
C VAL A 118 3.12 -8.75 10.27
N ARG A 119 3.00 -9.66 11.25
CA ARG A 119 4.08 -10.09 12.15
C ARG A 119 5.30 -10.70 11.47
N ASP A 120 5.17 -11.09 10.22
CA ASP A 120 6.21 -11.71 9.38
C ASP A 120 7.01 -10.70 8.57
N THR A 121 6.56 -9.44 8.49
CA THR A 121 7.38 -8.35 7.92
C THR A 121 7.99 -7.46 8.99
N VAL A 122 7.25 -7.22 10.08
CA VAL A 122 7.62 -6.27 11.12
C VAL A 122 7.26 -6.83 12.50
N VAL A 123 8.18 -6.71 13.45
CA VAL A 123 8.00 -7.17 14.84
C VAL A 123 8.17 -6.02 15.81
N VAL A 124 7.36 -6.02 16.86
CA VAL A 124 7.52 -5.11 18.00
C VAL A 124 8.42 -5.77 19.04
N SER A 125 9.57 -5.16 19.31
CA SER A 125 10.48 -5.63 20.35
C SER A 125 9.83 -5.44 21.72
N GLY A 126 9.53 -6.54 22.41
CA GLY A 126 8.74 -6.51 23.64
C GLY A 126 9.34 -5.69 24.79
N LYS A 127 10.67 -5.50 24.81
CA LYS A 127 11.38 -4.76 25.87
C LYS A 127 11.37 -3.25 25.65
N SER A 128 11.39 -2.79 24.40
CA SER A 128 11.54 -1.37 24.05
C SER A 128 10.29 -0.79 23.36
N GLN A 129 9.30 -1.62 23.00
CA GLN A 129 8.14 -1.24 22.20
C GLN A 129 8.55 -0.53 20.89
N VAL A 130 9.69 -0.95 20.33
CA VAL A 130 10.25 -0.43 19.08
C VAL A 130 9.90 -1.39 17.95
N ILE A 131 9.53 -0.82 16.82
CA ILE A 131 9.21 -1.51 15.59
C ILE A 131 10.52 -1.82 14.85
N GLU A 132 10.73 -3.10 14.57
CA GLU A 132 11.91 -3.61 13.88
C GLU A 132 11.49 -4.39 12.63
N PRO A 133 12.06 -4.09 11.45
CA PRO A 133 11.81 -4.87 10.24
C PRO A 133 12.53 -6.21 10.32
N LEU A 134 11.83 -7.29 9.96
CA LEU A 134 12.41 -8.64 9.83
C LEU A 134 13.14 -8.82 8.50
N LEU A 135 12.62 -8.17 7.46
CA LEU A 135 13.13 -8.27 6.10
C LEU A 135 14.22 -7.21 5.85
N PRO A 136 15.28 -7.52 5.09
CA PRO A 136 16.32 -6.56 4.74
C PRO A 136 15.78 -5.41 3.87
N ASP A 137 16.41 -4.24 3.92
CA ASP A 137 16.04 -3.07 3.09
C ASP A 137 16.36 -3.29 1.60
N ASP A 138 17.46 -4.01 1.34
CA ASP A 138 17.94 -4.33 -0.01
C ASP A 138 17.41 -5.71 -0.44
N MET A 139 16.12 -5.77 -0.76
CA MET A 139 15.52 -6.98 -1.33
C MET A 139 15.63 -6.97 -2.84
N GLU A 140 16.09 -8.09 -3.41
CA GLU A 140 16.22 -8.28 -4.86
C GLU A 140 14.85 -8.33 -5.57
N SER A 141 13.81 -8.84 -4.89
CA SER A 141 12.46 -8.97 -5.43
C SER A 141 11.40 -8.57 -4.42
N LEU A 142 10.49 -7.67 -4.83
CA LEU A 142 9.27 -7.33 -4.08
C LEU A 142 8.22 -8.46 -4.14
N GLY A 143 8.44 -9.48 -4.97
CA GLY A 143 7.60 -10.68 -5.05
C GLY A 143 7.48 -11.43 -3.73
N LEU A 144 8.45 -11.25 -2.82
CA LEU A 144 8.41 -11.82 -1.48
C LEU A 144 7.15 -11.41 -0.71
N PHE A 145 6.62 -10.19 -0.90
CA PHE A 145 5.38 -9.78 -0.24
C PHE A 145 4.15 -10.55 -0.74
N ALA A 146 4.14 -10.93 -2.02
CA ALA A 146 3.09 -11.80 -2.56
C ALA A 146 3.22 -13.20 -1.96
N MET A 147 4.44 -13.75 -1.87
CA MET A 147 4.70 -15.04 -1.23
C MET A 147 4.26 -15.07 0.23
N LEU A 148 4.67 -14.09 1.03
CA LEU A 148 4.27 -14.00 2.44
C LEU A 148 2.75 -13.82 2.62
N THR A 149 2.11 -13.09 1.70
CA THR A 149 0.65 -12.93 1.73
C THR A 149 -0.06 -14.24 1.41
N GLU A 150 0.44 -14.99 0.43
CA GLU A 150 -0.11 -16.30 0.06
C GLU A 150 0.06 -17.33 1.19
N GLU A 151 1.24 -17.42 1.80
CA GLU A 151 1.46 -18.29 2.97
C GLU A 151 0.50 -17.90 4.11
N SER A 152 0.38 -16.61 4.41
CA SER A 152 -0.55 -16.12 5.43
C SER A 152 -2.01 -16.41 5.08
N ARG A 153 -2.39 -16.37 3.80
CA ARG A 153 -3.74 -16.71 3.32
C ARG A 153 -4.02 -18.18 3.58
N ARG A 154 -3.10 -19.08 3.21
CA ARG A 154 -3.23 -20.53 3.45
C ARG A 154 -3.31 -20.85 4.94
N ASN A 155 -2.44 -20.26 5.75
CA ASN A 155 -2.48 -20.44 7.21
C ASN A 155 -3.79 -19.92 7.83
N ARG A 156 -4.36 -18.82 7.33
CA ARG A 156 -5.69 -18.37 7.77
C ARG A 156 -6.79 -19.35 7.35
N ALA A 157 -6.76 -19.86 6.12
CA ALA A 157 -7.73 -20.85 5.65
C ALA A 157 -7.71 -22.11 6.53
N LEU A 158 -6.52 -22.65 6.81
CA LEU A 158 -6.36 -23.80 7.71
C LEU A 158 -6.91 -23.54 9.12
N ARG A 159 -6.63 -22.36 9.70
CA ARG A 159 -7.17 -21.99 11.02
C ARG A 159 -8.68 -21.87 11.02
N ILE A 160 -9.27 -21.34 9.96
CA ILE A 160 -10.72 -21.26 9.79
C ILE A 160 -11.34 -22.67 9.70
N ASP A 161 -10.72 -23.57 8.94
CA ASP A 161 -11.19 -24.96 8.79
C ASP A 161 -11.09 -25.75 10.09
N LEU A 162 -10.11 -25.43 10.94
CA LEU A 162 -9.98 -25.95 12.31
C LEU A 162 -10.97 -25.33 13.31
N GLY A 163 -11.80 -24.37 12.88
CA GLY A 163 -12.82 -23.72 13.70
C GLY A 163 -12.34 -22.51 14.50
N GLU A 164 -11.14 -21.98 14.22
CA GLU A 164 -10.64 -20.76 14.85
C GLU A 164 -11.21 -19.52 14.13
N GLU A 165 -12.38 -19.05 14.58
CA GLU A 165 -13.06 -17.89 13.97
C GLU A 165 -12.27 -16.57 14.08
N SER A 166 -11.32 -16.46 15.04
CA SER A 166 -10.45 -15.28 15.19
C SER A 166 -9.50 -15.08 14.01
N ALA A 167 -9.23 -16.11 13.21
CA ALA A 167 -8.38 -15.99 12.03
C ALA A 167 -9.06 -15.27 10.85
N LYS A 168 -10.38 -15.04 10.92
CA LYS A 168 -11.15 -14.40 9.86
C LYS A 168 -10.91 -12.88 9.87
N LEU A 169 -10.48 -12.34 8.73
CA LEU A 169 -10.27 -10.90 8.60
C LEU A 169 -11.60 -10.15 8.61
N LYS A 170 -11.62 -8.98 9.25
CA LYS A 170 -12.80 -8.13 9.41
C LYS A 170 -12.58 -6.81 8.68
N LEU A 171 -12.12 -6.87 7.43
CA LEU A 171 -11.82 -5.66 6.67
C LEU A 171 -13.11 -4.97 6.21
N SER A 172 -13.19 -3.66 6.43
CA SER A 172 -14.31 -2.85 5.92
C SER A 172 -14.05 -2.47 4.47
N GLN A 173 -14.69 -3.13 3.51
CA GLN A 173 -14.58 -2.74 2.11
C GLN A 173 -15.04 -1.29 1.92
N PRO A 174 -14.23 -0.42 1.27
CA PRO A 174 -14.64 0.92 0.96
C PRO A 174 -15.72 0.82 -0.11
N GLN A 175 -16.95 1.21 0.23
CA GLN A 175 -18.05 1.27 -0.73
C GLN A 175 -17.65 2.28 -1.81
N VAL A 176 -17.22 1.80 -2.97
CA VAL A 176 -17.01 2.67 -4.13
C VAL A 176 -18.39 3.19 -4.51
N PRO A 177 -18.67 4.51 -4.43
CA PRO A 177 -19.95 5.02 -4.87
C PRO A 177 -20.04 4.80 -6.37
N MET A 178 -20.74 3.76 -6.79
CA MET A 178 -21.06 3.55 -8.20
C MET A 178 -21.88 4.77 -8.65
N PRO A 179 -21.45 5.53 -9.67
CA PRO A 179 -22.26 6.60 -10.20
C PRO A 179 -23.55 5.97 -10.74
N LEU A 180 -24.70 6.43 -10.21
CA LEU A 180 -26.07 6.00 -10.55
C LEU A 180 -26.45 6.11 -12.04
N SER A 181 -25.52 6.53 -12.92
CA SER A 181 -25.78 6.79 -14.33
C SER A 181 -25.65 5.57 -15.26
N ALA A 182 -25.21 4.40 -14.76
CA ALA A 182 -24.97 3.23 -15.63
C ALA A 182 -26.13 2.20 -15.70
N VAL A 183 -27.26 2.41 -15.00
CA VAL A 183 -28.38 1.43 -15.00
C VAL A 183 -29.42 1.71 -16.09
N ALA A 184 -29.38 2.85 -16.79
CA ALA A 184 -30.44 3.25 -17.71
C ALA A 184 -30.28 2.76 -19.17
N ALA A 185 -29.22 2.02 -19.53
CA ALA A 185 -28.89 1.78 -20.94
C ALA A 185 -28.54 0.33 -21.30
N ILE A 186 -29.21 -0.69 -20.77
CA ILE A 186 -29.34 -1.99 -21.47
C ILE A 186 -30.73 -2.57 -21.21
N ARG A 187 -31.72 -2.26 -22.05
CA ARG A 187 -32.78 -3.21 -22.47
C ARG A 187 -33.33 -2.79 -23.84
N PRO A 188 -33.05 -3.53 -24.93
CA PRO A 188 -33.79 -3.38 -26.18
C PRO A 188 -35.07 -4.23 -26.10
N GLY A 189 -36.22 -3.60 -26.32
CA GLY A 189 -37.48 -4.29 -26.61
C GLY A 189 -38.37 -4.59 -25.42
N LEU A 190 -39.27 -3.66 -25.08
CA LEU A 190 -40.60 -3.99 -24.57
C LEU A 190 -41.60 -2.96 -25.12
N PRO A 191 -42.81 -3.35 -25.54
CA PRO A 191 -43.73 -2.48 -26.25
C PRO A 191 -44.39 -1.45 -25.33
N VAL A 192 -44.52 -0.23 -25.86
CA VAL A 192 -45.32 0.84 -25.28
C VAL A 192 -46.80 0.47 -25.37
N VAL A 193 -47.42 0.16 -24.23
CA VAL A 193 -48.86 0.29 -23.96
C VAL A 193 -48.94 1.42 -22.93
N GLY A 194 -49.51 2.59 -23.21
CA GLY A 194 -50.86 2.79 -23.70
C GLY A 194 -51.74 3.27 -22.54
N GLY A 195 -51.55 4.53 -22.14
CA GLY A 195 -52.52 5.30 -21.34
C GLY A 195 -52.41 5.18 -19.82
N ILE A 196 -51.89 6.24 -19.18
CA ILE A 196 -52.47 6.94 -18.02
C ILE A 196 -51.87 8.35 -18.04
N ARG A 197 -52.72 9.37 -18.14
CA ARG A 197 -52.34 10.78 -18.01
C ARG A 197 -52.23 11.11 -16.51
N PRO A 198 -51.13 11.71 -16.01
CA PRO A 198 -51.19 12.40 -14.73
C PRO A 198 -51.84 13.78 -14.92
N THR A 199 -52.94 13.99 -14.20
CA THR A 199 -53.66 15.25 -14.05
C THR A 199 -52.76 16.32 -13.43
N VAL A 200 -52.71 17.49 -14.08
CA VAL A 200 -52.05 18.70 -13.59
C VAL A 200 -52.86 19.28 -12.43
N VAL A 201 -52.24 19.44 -11.26
CA VAL A 201 -52.77 20.25 -10.16
C VAL A 201 -52.04 21.60 -10.17
N PRO A 202 -52.74 22.74 -10.27
CA PRO A 202 -52.11 24.05 -10.24
C PRO A 202 -52.08 24.63 -8.82
N GLY A 203 -50.97 25.27 -8.43
CA GLY A 203 -51.00 26.36 -7.45
C GLY A 203 -49.96 26.32 -6.32
N LEU A 204 -49.19 27.41 -6.26
CA LEU A 204 -48.40 27.96 -5.12
C LEU A 204 -47.11 27.20 -4.73
N ALA A 205 -45.93 27.79 -4.60
CA ALA A 205 -45.47 29.17 -4.69
C ALA A 205 -43.96 29.16 -4.99
N ARG A 206 -43.47 30.15 -5.75
CA ARG A 206 -42.04 30.38 -6.04
C ARG A 206 -41.39 31.16 -4.89
N PRO A 207 -40.11 30.95 -4.59
CA PRO A 207 -39.25 32.05 -4.17
C PRO A 207 -38.44 32.59 -5.36
N ALA A 208 -38.30 33.92 -5.35
CA ALA A 208 -37.75 34.75 -6.40
C ALA A 208 -36.23 34.60 -6.55
N VAL A 209 -35.79 34.54 -7.81
CA VAL A 209 -34.40 34.73 -8.23
C VAL A 209 -34.14 36.23 -8.31
N VAL A 210 -33.17 36.71 -7.54
CA VAL A 210 -32.62 38.07 -7.64
C VAL A 210 -31.57 38.08 -8.76
N PRO A 211 -31.67 38.96 -9.78
CA PRO A 211 -30.64 39.10 -10.79
C PRO A 211 -29.60 40.14 -10.35
N GLY A 212 -28.32 39.75 -10.31
CA GLY A 212 -27.23 40.65 -9.94
C GLY A 212 -25.90 40.22 -10.56
N ALA A 213 -25.46 41.01 -11.54
CA ALA A 213 -24.09 41.21 -12.00
C ALA A 213 -23.33 40.00 -12.60
N MET A 214 -23.43 39.90 -13.93
CA MET A 214 -22.32 39.41 -14.76
C MET A 214 -21.17 40.42 -14.69
N SER A 215 -20.00 39.98 -14.25
CA SER A 215 -18.74 40.70 -14.46
C SER A 215 -17.63 39.72 -14.83
N GLY A 216 -17.16 39.88 -16.07
CA GLY A 216 -15.75 39.80 -16.44
C GLY A 216 -15.05 38.45 -16.30
N TRP A 217 -15.02 37.70 -17.40
CA TRP A 217 -13.89 36.83 -17.71
C TRP A 217 -12.64 37.71 -17.89
N ALA A 218 -11.75 37.74 -16.89
CA ALA A 218 -10.44 38.35 -16.99
C ALA A 218 -9.39 37.28 -17.24
N ARG A 219 -8.63 37.51 -18.31
CA ARG A 219 -7.52 36.68 -18.82
C ARG A 219 -6.35 36.60 -17.82
N PRO A 220 -5.51 35.54 -17.93
CA PRO A 220 -4.25 35.44 -17.20
C PRO A 220 -3.14 36.22 -17.91
N GLY A 221 -2.32 36.95 -17.14
CA GLY A 221 -0.99 37.39 -17.57
C GLY A 221 -0.66 38.86 -17.32
N THR A 222 -0.04 39.15 -16.18
CA THR A 222 1.01 40.17 -16.00
C THR A 222 1.69 39.97 -14.63
N PRO A 223 3.04 39.89 -14.55
CA PRO A 223 3.74 39.95 -13.27
C PRO A 223 3.90 41.40 -12.79
N PRO A 224 3.80 41.69 -11.48
CA PRO A 224 4.05 43.03 -10.97
C PRO A 224 5.55 43.34 -10.95
N GLN A 225 5.90 44.51 -11.48
CA GLN A 225 7.21 45.13 -11.36
C GLN A 225 7.52 45.46 -9.90
N ALA A 226 8.66 44.98 -9.41
CA ALA A 226 9.22 45.40 -8.13
C ALA A 226 9.93 46.75 -8.30
N PHE A 227 9.46 47.74 -7.54
CA PHE A 227 10.09 49.05 -7.42
C PHE A 227 11.44 48.94 -6.71
N ALA A 228 12.42 49.58 -7.32
CA ALA A 228 13.74 49.84 -6.77
C ALA A 228 13.67 50.83 -5.60
N GLY A 229 14.57 50.66 -4.61
CA GLY A 229 14.99 51.77 -3.76
C GLY A 229 15.64 51.39 -2.45
N LEU A 230 16.94 51.70 -2.37
CA LEU A 230 17.72 52.12 -1.18
C LEU A 230 18.54 51.09 -0.39
N ARG A 231 19.83 51.06 -0.75
CA ARG A 231 21.01 50.89 0.12
C ARG A 231 21.22 52.14 0.99
N PRO A 232 21.87 52.06 2.17
CA PRO A 232 23.35 52.15 2.28
C PRO A 232 23.88 51.18 3.37
N ALA A 233 25.15 51.03 3.73
CA ALA A 233 26.49 51.17 3.14
C ALA A 233 27.45 50.55 4.17
N ALA A 234 28.58 50.01 3.68
CA ALA A 234 29.90 49.91 4.33
C ALA A 234 30.04 49.33 5.75
N GLY A 235 30.82 48.25 5.85
CA GLY A 235 31.39 47.74 7.09
C GLY A 235 32.39 46.60 6.84
N VAL A 236 33.48 46.90 6.13
CA VAL A 236 34.64 46.01 5.99
C VAL A 236 35.35 45.93 7.34
N THR A 237 35.47 44.73 7.91
CA THR A 237 36.59 44.40 8.82
C THR A 237 37.11 43.00 8.49
N THR A 238 38.36 42.98 8.06
CA THR A 238 39.24 41.84 7.94
C THR A 238 39.91 41.60 9.30
N PHE A 239 39.88 40.40 9.88
CA PHE A 239 41.08 39.77 10.48
C PHE A 239 40.87 38.34 11.00
N ARG A 240 41.57 37.42 10.33
CA ARG A 240 42.37 36.24 10.75
C ARG A 240 42.12 35.52 12.11
N PRO A 241 42.12 34.16 12.11
CA PRO A 241 42.08 33.32 13.31
C PRO A 241 43.47 32.99 13.89
N PRO A 242 43.58 32.61 15.17
CA PRO A 242 44.69 31.79 15.66
C PRO A 242 44.20 30.46 16.24
N GLY A 243 44.92 29.37 15.95
CA GLY A 243 44.86 28.16 16.77
C GLY A 243 44.80 26.84 16.02
N VAL A 244 45.84 26.53 15.23
CA VAL A 244 46.15 25.15 14.85
C VAL A 244 46.63 24.43 16.12
N GLY A 245 45.73 23.68 16.75
CA GLY A 245 46.05 22.75 17.83
C GLY A 245 46.41 21.39 17.25
N ALA A 246 47.58 20.90 17.60
CA ALA A 246 48.24 19.75 17.03
C ALA A 246 47.50 18.41 17.26
N PHE A 247 47.59 17.60 16.21
CA PHE A 247 47.40 16.15 16.14
C PHE A 247 48.06 15.41 17.31
N GLN A 248 47.30 14.57 18.03
CA GLN A 248 47.84 13.45 18.78
C GLN A 248 47.02 12.19 18.44
N PRO A 249 47.63 11.14 17.83
CA PRO A 249 46.95 9.86 17.72
C PRO A 249 46.98 9.15 19.08
N ALA A 250 45.80 8.68 19.49
CA ALA A 250 45.62 7.88 20.70
C ALA A 250 46.47 6.60 20.64
N ARG A 251 47.17 6.32 21.75
CA ARG A 251 47.95 5.10 21.94
C ARG A 251 47.02 3.88 22.06
N PRO A 252 47.39 2.73 21.48
CA PRO A 252 46.63 1.49 21.66
C PRO A 252 46.72 1.01 23.12
N PHE A 253 45.55 0.72 23.70
CA PHE A 253 45.42 0.14 25.03
C PHE A 253 45.87 -1.32 24.98
N VAL A 254 46.93 -1.63 25.73
CA VAL A 254 47.47 -2.99 25.90
C VAL A 254 46.55 -3.76 26.86
N THR A 255 46.08 -4.93 26.43
CA THR A 255 45.30 -5.89 27.20
C THR A 255 46.10 -6.52 28.35
N PRO A 256 45.51 -6.79 29.53
CA PRO A 256 45.98 -7.86 30.39
C PRO A 256 45.27 -9.18 30.06
N ALA A 257 46.08 -10.17 29.68
CA ALA A 257 45.69 -11.56 29.46
C ALA A 257 45.21 -12.21 30.78
N TRP A 258 43.99 -12.76 30.78
CA TRP A 258 43.56 -13.69 31.81
C TRP A 258 44.07 -15.09 31.48
N ARG A 259 44.99 -15.56 32.31
CA ARG A 259 45.45 -16.95 32.41
C ARG A 259 44.30 -17.80 32.94
N TYR A 260 43.72 -18.68 32.13
CA TYR A 260 42.94 -19.80 32.63
C TYR A 260 43.91 -20.89 33.10
N GLY A 261 44.00 -21.06 34.43
CA GLY A 261 44.61 -22.23 35.05
C GLY A 261 43.62 -23.38 35.00
N GLY A 262 44.02 -24.49 34.35
CA GLY A 262 43.35 -25.77 34.47
C GLY A 262 43.61 -26.40 35.83
N ALA A 263 42.54 -26.90 36.45
CA ALA A 263 42.60 -27.90 37.51
C ALA A 263 41.26 -28.64 37.54
N ARG A 264 41.16 -29.73 36.76
CA ARG A 264 40.69 -31.06 37.15
C ARG A 264 40.72 -31.98 35.94
#